data_AF-A0A8T5QM02-F1
#
_entry.id   AF-A0A8T5QM02-F1
#
_cell.length_a   1.000
_cell.length_b   1.000
_cell.length_c   1.000
_cell.angle_alpha   90.00
_cell.angle_beta   90.00
_cell.angle_gamma   90.00
#
_symmetry.space_group_name_H-M   'P 1'
#
loop_
_entity.id
_entity.type
_entity.pdbx_description
1 polymer ?
#
loop_
_entity_poly.entity_id
_entity_poly.type
_entity_poly.pdbx_seq_one_letter_code
_entity_poly.pdbx_strand_id
1 'polypeptide(L)'
;MGELEDLKSVLKDSFSKIKKDMDDLSSEVKMLRQENNSLKEIMNTQTLNNEKLNERIMKLETDANKDTLKEEFMSKINKNKKKIIKQKILEYVKLKNLPIPEIKEIIVDQQRYCSKATFYRYIEDLKKSNEINNISINEKEYYL
;
A
#
# COMPACT_ATOMS: atom_id res chain seq x y z
N MET A 1 39.12 77.73 15.90
CA MET A 1 37.67 77.50 16.13
C MET A 1 37.06 76.53 15.13
N GLY A 2 37.43 76.56 13.83
CA GLY A 2 36.82 75.71 12.79
C GLY A 2 36.82 74.19 13.04
N GLU A 3 37.93 73.61 13.53
CA GLU A 3 38.03 72.15 13.72
C GLU A 3 37.02 71.58 14.75
N LEU A 4 36.64 72.38 15.74
CA LEU A 4 35.65 71.97 16.75
C LEU A 4 34.22 72.01 16.19
N GLU A 5 33.93 72.98 15.31
CA GLU A 5 32.67 73.06 14.57
C GLU A 5 32.54 71.88 13.59
N ASP A 6 33.60 71.55 12.86
CA ASP A 6 33.63 70.46 11.88
C ASP A 6 33.43 69.11 12.55
N LEU A 7 34.12 68.86 13.68
CA LEU A 7 33.94 67.64 14.47
C LEU A 7 32.49 67.51 14.97
N LYS A 8 31.89 68.60 15.45
CA LYS A 8 30.48 68.60 15.89
C LYS A 8 29.52 68.30 14.74
N SER A 9 29.80 68.81 13.54
CA SER A 9 28.99 68.54 12.35
C SER A 9 29.04 67.07 11.96
N VAL A 10 30.24 66.49 11.87
CA VAL A 10 30.43 65.07 11.54
C VAL A 10 29.78 64.15 12.59
N LEU A 11 29.88 64.51 13.87
CA LEU A 11 29.24 63.77 14.95
C LEU A 11 27.71 63.79 14.79
N LYS A 12 27.15 64.97 14.52
CA LYS A 12 25.70 65.17 14.34
C LYS A 12 25.17 64.37 13.15
N ASP A 13 25.90 64.35 12.04
CA ASP A 13 25.53 63.57 10.85
C ASP A 13 25.59 62.06 11.13
N SER A 14 26.63 61.62 11.83
CA SER A 14 26.78 60.22 12.22
C SER A 14 25.67 59.76 13.17
N PHE A 15 25.31 60.58 14.18
CA PHE A 15 24.18 60.30 15.05
C PHE A 15 22.84 60.32 14.33
N SER A 16 22.67 61.20 13.34
CA SER A 16 21.46 61.25 12.52
C SER A 16 21.30 59.98 11.68
N LYS A 17 22.40 59.45 11.11
CA LYS A 17 22.42 58.16 10.41
C LYS A 17 22.11 57.00 11.34
N ILE A 18 22.79 56.90 12.48
CA ILE A 18 22.54 55.85 13.49
C ILE A 18 21.08 55.87 13.94
N LYS A 19 20.52 57.06 14.18
CA LYS A 19 19.12 57.19 14.57
C LYS A 19 18.18 56.67 13.48
N LYS A 20 18.44 57.02 12.22
CA LYS A 20 17.66 56.53 11.09
C LYS A 20 17.75 55.01 10.97
N ASP A 21 18.94 54.45 11.03
CA ASP A 21 19.15 53.00 10.94
C ASP A 21 18.45 52.25 12.09
N MET A 22 18.44 52.85 13.30
CA MET A 22 17.73 52.31 14.46
C MET A 22 16.20 52.33 14.26
N ASP A 23 15.67 53.41 13.67
CA ASP A 23 14.24 53.54 13.36
C ASP A 23 13.81 52.55 12.27
N ASP A 24 14.64 52.38 11.23
CA ASP A 24 14.42 51.43 10.14
C ASP A 24 14.45 49.98 10.68
N LEU A 25 15.46 49.63 11.48
CA LEU A 25 15.59 48.31 12.09
C LEU A 25 14.44 48.02 13.06
N SER A 26 14.02 49.00 13.87
CA SER A 26 12.87 48.87 14.77
C SER A 26 11.58 48.57 14.00
N SER A 27 11.40 49.24 12.86
CA SER A 27 10.26 49.03 11.97
C SER A 27 10.28 47.63 11.34
N GLU A 28 11.45 47.18 10.87
CA GLU A 28 11.62 45.83 10.32
C GLU A 28 11.35 44.74 11.36
N VAL A 29 11.90 44.87 12.57
CA VAL A 29 11.66 43.94 13.68
C VAL A 29 10.17 43.86 14.01
N LYS A 30 9.45 44.99 13.95
CA LYS A 30 7.99 45.01 14.17
C LYS A 30 7.26 44.23 13.08
N MET A 31 7.61 44.42 11.81
CA MET A 31 7.01 43.70 10.69
C MET A 31 7.28 42.19 10.78
N LEU A 32 8.53 41.80 11.03
CA LEU A 32 8.92 40.39 11.19
C LEU A 32 8.21 39.70 12.36
N ARG A 33 7.95 40.43 13.45
CA ARG A 33 7.15 39.91 14.58
C ARG A 33 5.70 39.68 14.19
N GLN A 34 5.11 40.57 13.41
CA GLN A 34 3.74 40.41 12.92
C GLN A 34 3.64 39.21 11.97
N GLU A 35 4.57 39.09 11.02
CA GLU A 35 4.62 37.95 10.10
C GLU A 35 4.79 36.62 10.83
N ASN A 36 5.72 36.55 11.79
CA ASN A 36 5.92 35.35 12.61
C ASN A 36 4.66 34.93 13.37
N ASN A 37 3.90 35.89 13.89
CA ASN A 37 2.65 35.59 14.58
C ASN A 37 1.62 34.99 13.62
N SER A 38 1.45 35.57 12.43
CA SER A 38 0.53 35.04 11.41
C SER A 38 0.96 33.64 10.93
N LEU A 39 2.25 33.41 10.70
CA LEU A 39 2.77 32.09 10.32
C LEU A 39 2.51 31.04 11.41
N LYS A 40 2.65 31.41 12.68
CA LYS A 40 2.37 30.51 13.81
C LYS A 40 0.90 30.11 13.88
N GLU A 41 -0.02 31.03 13.59
CA GLU A 41 -1.46 30.72 13.53
C GLU A 41 -1.81 29.78 12.38
N ILE A 42 -1.21 29.99 11.20
CA ILE A 42 -1.38 29.10 10.03
C ILE A 42 -0.87 27.70 10.37
N MET A 43 0.32 27.59 10.98
CA MET A 43 0.92 26.32 11.34
C MET A 43 0.08 25.54 12.36
N ASN A 44 -0.48 26.23 13.36
CA ASN A 44 -1.39 25.61 14.32
C ASN A 44 -2.66 25.08 13.64
N THR A 45 -3.23 25.86 12.72
CA THR A 45 -4.42 25.44 11.94
C THR A 45 -4.13 24.22 11.07
N GLN A 46 -2.97 24.19 10.41
CA GLN A 46 -2.53 23.05 9.60
C GLN A 46 -2.32 21.80 10.46
N THR A 47 -1.72 21.94 11.64
CA THR A 47 -1.51 20.84 12.58
C THR A 47 -2.84 20.19 12.98
N LEU A 48 -3.83 21.00 13.36
CA LEU A 48 -5.17 20.52 13.72
C LEU A 48 -5.89 19.82 12.56
N ASN A 49 -5.71 20.31 11.33
CA ASN A 49 -6.29 19.68 10.15
C ASN A 49 -5.63 18.32 9.85
N ASN A 50 -4.32 18.23 10.02
CA ASN A 50 -3.59 16.98 9.84
C ASN A 50 -3.99 15.93 10.89
N GLU A 51 -4.19 16.32 12.15
CA GLU A 51 -4.72 15.44 13.19
C GLU A 51 -6.09 14.88 12.81
N LYS A 52 -7.02 15.72 12.36
CA LYS A 52 -8.35 15.28 11.88
C LYS A 52 -8.27 14.36 10.66
N LEU A 53 -7.33 14.60 9.74
CA LEU A 53 -7.12 13.74 8.59
C LEU A 53 -6.58 12.37 9.02
N ASN A 54 -5.61 12.34 9.94
CA ASN A 54 -5.06 11.11 10.48
C ASN A 54 -6.13 10.28 11.21
N GLU A 55 -7.01 10.90 12.00
CA GLU A 55 -8.14 10.20 12.62
C GLU A 55 -9.09 9.58 11.60
N ARG A 56 -9.36 10.27 10.48
CA ARG A 56 -10.20 9.73 9.39
C ARG A 56 -9.52 8.56 8.67
N ILE A 57 -8.23 8.68 8.39
CA ILE A 57 -7.43 7.60 7.79
C ILE A 57 -7.46 6.37 8.68
N MET A 58 -7.21 6.54 9.98
CA MET A 58 -7.22 5.42 10.94
C MET A 58 -8.57 4.71 10.99
N LYS A 59 -9.69 5.45 10.97
CA LYS A 59 -11.04 4.87 10.88
C LYS A 59 -11.25 4.07 9.59
N LEU A 60 -10.86 4.64 8.45
CA LEU A 60 -10.97 3.97 7.16
C LEU A 60 -10.09 2.72 7.06
N GLU A 61 -8.89 2.73 7.65
CA GLU A 61 -8.00 1.56 7.70
C GLU A 61 -8.57 0.46 8.61
N THR A 62 -9.17 0.82 9.75
CA THR A 62 -9.85 -0.16 10.61
C THR A 62 -11.08 -0.76 9.94
N ASP A 63 -11.80 0.01 9.13
CA ASP A 63 -12.97 -0.48 8.38
C ASP A 63 -12.54 -1.30 7.15
N ALA A 64 -11.45 -0.93 6.47
CA ALA A 64 -10.89 -1.67 5.34
C ALA A 64 -10.27 -3.01 5.74
N ASN A 65 -9.77 -3.16 6.97
CA ASN A 65 -9.29 -4.45 7.49
C ASN A 65 -10.43 -5.39 7.97
N LYS A 66 -11.68 -4.92 8.00
CA LYS A 66 -12.89 -5.75 8.18
C LYS A 66 -13.52 -6.11 6.83
N ASP A 67 -12.71 -6.46 5.84
CA ASP A 67 -13.18 -6.80 4.49
C ASP A 67 -13.73 -8.23 4.41
N THR A 68 -14.72 -8.53 5.26
CA THR A 68 -15.50 -9.78 5.24
C THR A 68 -16.08 -10.03 3.85
N LEU A 69 -16.41 -8.97 3.11
CA LEU A 69 -16.88 -9.05 1.73
C LEU A 69 -15.80 -9.53 0.75
N LYS A 70 -14.55 -9.06 0.86
CA LYS A 70 -13.45 -9.59 0.04
C LYS A 70 -13.11 -11.02 0.41
N GLU A 71 -13.10 -11.37 1.69
CA GLU A 71 -12.86 -12.76 2.12
C GLU A 71 -13.97 -13.72 1.65
N GLU A 72 -15.23 -13.31 1.76
CA GLU A 72 -16.36 -14.07 1.23
C GLU A 72 -16.32 -14.18 -0.30
N PHE A 73 -15.98 -13.10 -1.00
CA PHE A 73 -15.90 -13.09 -2.46
C PHE A 73 -14.72 -13.95 -2.95
N MET A 74 -13.53 -13.81 -2.36
CA MET A 74 -12.35 -14.61 -2.67
C MET A 74 -12.55 -16.07 -2.30
N SER A 75 -13.25 -16.38 -1.20
CA SER A 75 -13.57 -17.76 -0.85
C SER A 75 -14.58 -18.38 -1.83
N LYS A 76 -15.58 -17.62 -2.31
CA LYS A 76 -16.50 -18.05 -3.38
C LYS A 76 -15.77 -18.30 -4.70
N ILE A 77 -14.87 -17.39 -5.10
CA ILE A 77 -14.02 -17.56 -6.29
C ILE A 77 -13.13 -18.80 -6.16
N ASN A 78 -12.45 -18.97 -5.03
CA ASN A 78 -11.56 -20.11 -4.80
C ASN A 78 -12.31 -21.44 -4.74
N LYS A 79 -13.52 -21.47 -4.14
CA LYS A 79 -14.40 -22.64 -4.16
C LYS A 79 -14.82 -23.01 -5.59
N ASN A 80 -15.19 -22.01 -6.40
CA ASN A 80 -15.54 -22.22 -7.81
C ASN A 80 -14.33 -22.69 -8.64
N LYS A 81 -13.16 -22.09 -8.43
CA LYS A 81 -11.91 -22.49 -9.09
C LYS A 81 -11.54 -23.93 -8.74
N LYS A 82 -11.61 -24.33 -7.46
CA LYS A 82 -11.40 -25.71 -7.02
C LYS A 82 -12.35 -26.68 -7.74
N LYS A 83 -13.63 -26.35 -7.83
CA LYS A 83 -14.65 -27.18 -8.50
C LYS A 83 -14.34 -27.35 -9.99
N ILE A 84 -14.03 -26.25 -10.69
CA ILE A 84 -13.71 -26.26 -12.13
C ILE A 84 -12.47 -27.12 -12.40
N ILE A 85 -11.41 -26.95 -11.61
CA ILE A 85 -10.18 -27.71 -11.81
C ILE A 85 -10.41 -29.20 -11.55
N LYS A 86 -11.13 -29.56 -10.48
CA LYS A 86 -11.51 -30.96 -10.21
C LYS A 86 -12.34 -31.57 -11.33
N GLN A 87 -13.31 -30.82 -11.87
CA GLN A 87 -14.11 -31.27 -12.99
C GLN A 87 -13.24 -31.53 -14.23
N LYS A 88 -12.30 -30.64 -14.56
CA LYS A 88 -11.36 -30.87 -15.65
C LYS A 88 -10.47 -32.09 -15.44
N ILE A 89 -9.97 -32.29 -14.22
CA ILE A 89 -9.23 -33.52 -13.87
C ILE A 89 -10.09 -34.74 -14.19
N LEU A 90 -11.36 -34.75 -13.75
CA LEU A 90 -12.27 -35.86 -14.00
C LEU A 90 -12.57 -36.08 -15.48
N GLU A 91 -12.72 -35.00 -16.26
CA GLU A 91 -12.87 -35.10 -17.72
C GLU A 91 -11.65 -35.78 -18.35
N TYR A 92 -10.43 -35.42 -17.94
CA TYR A 92 -9.23 -36.05 -18.46
C TYR A 92 -9.06 -37.51 -18.02
N VAL A 93 -9.44 -37.84 -16.79
CA VAL A 93 -9.41 -39.23 -16.29
C VAL A 93 -10.49 -40.07 -16.98
N LYS A 94 -11.76 -39.69 -16.89
CA LYS A 94 -12.89 -40.54 -17.31
C LYS A 94 -13.14 -40.53 -18.82
N LEU A 95 -13.01 -39.38 -19.48
CA LEU A 95 -13.34 -39.25 -20.90
C LEU A 95 -12.13 -39.51 -21.79
N LYS A 96 -10.93 -39.13 -21.33
CA LYS A 96 -9.70 -39.26 -22.13
C LYS A 96 -8.76 -40.36 -21.66
N ASN A 97 -9.04 -40.98 -20.51
CA ASN A 97 -8.24 -42.07 -19.92
C ASN A 97 -6.75 -41.73 -19.81
N LEU A 98 -6.44 -40.47 -19.48
CA LEU A 98 -5.07 -39.99 -19.37
C LEU A 98 -4.46 -40.35 -18.01
N PRO A 99 -3.19 -40.77 -17.95
CA PRO A 99 -2.51 -41.01 -16.70
C PRO A 99 -2.23 -39.69 -15.97
N ILE A 100 -2.23 -39.73 -14.63
CA ILE A 100 -2.08 -38.52 -13.78
C ILE A 100 -0.84 -37.68 -14.11
N PRO A 101 0.34 -38.23 -14.46
CA PRO A 101 1.49 -37.44 -14.88
C PRO A 101 1.21 -36.56 -16.11
N GLU A 102 0.47 -37.07 -17.09
CA GLU A 102 0.09 -36.32 -18.30
C GLU A 102 -0.95 -35.25 -17.96
N ILE A 103 -1.93 -35.59 -17.11
CA ILE A 103 -2.92 -34.62 -16.63
C ILE A 103 -2.23 -33.49 -15.85
N LYS A 104 -1.23 -33.82 -15.03
CA LYS A 104 -0.41 -32.84 -14.29
C LYS A 104 0.29 -31.91 -15.27
N GLU A 105 0.87 -32.43 -16.35
CA GLU A 105 1.55 -31.61 -17.37
C GLU A 105 0.56 -30.64 -18.03
N ILE A 106 -0.63 -31.10 -18.40
CA ILE A 106 -1.66 -30.26 -19.01
C ILE A 106 -2.15 -29.18 -18.03
N ILE A 107 -2.55 -29.57 -16.81
CA ILE A 107 -3.23 -28.67 -15.86
C ILE A 107 -2.26 -27.71 -15.17
N VAL A 108 -1.08 -28.18 -14.78
CA VAL A 108 -0.09 -27.41 -14.02
C VAL A 108 0.90 -26.72 -14.94
N ASP A 109 1.50 -27.46 -15.87
CA ASP A 109 2.65 -26.96 -16.63
C ASP A 109 2.19 -26.14 -17.86
N GLN A 110 1.21 -26.64 -18.61
CA GLN A 110 0.69 -25.97 -19.82
C GLN A 110 -0.38 -24.91 -19.50
N GLN A 111 -1.44 -25.30 -18.78
CA GLN A 111 -2.60 -24.42 -18.53
C GLN A 111 -2.48 -23.57 -17.26
N ARG A 112 -1.53 -23.89 -16.38
CA ARG A 112 -1.24 -23.16 -15.13
C ARG A 112 -2.48 -22.90 -14.25
N TYR A 113 -3.41 -23.84 -14.21
CA TYR A 113 -4.64 -23.69 -13.43
C TYR A 113 -4.41 -23.74 -11.92
N CYS A 114 -3.44 -24.53 -11.47
CA CYS A 114 -3.01 -24.60 -10.07
C CYS A 114 -1.52 -24.96 -9.94
N SER A 115 -0.97 -24.82 -8.73
CA SER A 115 0.39 -25.30 -8.44
C SER A 115 0.44 -26.82 -8.36
N LYS A 116 1.63 -27.41 -8.56
CA LYS A 116 1.87 -28.85 -8.43
C LYS A 116 1.35 -29.42 -7.10
N ALA A 117 1.62 -28.74 -5.98
CA ALA A 117 1.13 -29.15 -4.67
C ALA A 117 -0.41 -29.14 -4.59
N THR A 118 -1.05 -28.12 -5.14
CA THR A 118 -2.52 -28.01 -5.17
C THR A 118 -3.15 -29.09 -6.04
N PHE A 119 -2.52 -29.41 -7.17
CA PHE A 119 -2.94 -30.48 -8.06
C PHE A 119 -3.02 -31.82 -7.34
N TYR A 120 -1.94 -32.24 -6.67
CA TYR A 120 -1.95 -33.53 -5.95
C TYR A 120 -2.96 -33.54 -4.80
N ARG A 121 -3.17 -32.41 -4.09
CA ARG A 121 -4.24 -32.31 -3.09
C ARG A 121 -5.64 -32.50 -3.71
N TYR A 122 -5.87 -32.00 -4.92
CA TYR A 122 -7.14 -32.22 -5.62
C TYR A 122 -7.31 -33.67 -6.07
N ILE A 123 -6.24 -34.33 -6.52
CA ILE A 123 -6.25 -35.76 -6.80
C ILE A 123 -6.60 -36.56 -5.56
N GLU A 124 -5.95 -36.29 -4.42
CA GLU A 124 -6.27 -36.96 -3.15
C GLU A 124 -7.73 -36.74 -2.73
N ASP A 125 -8.24 -35.51 -2.86
CA ASP A 125 -9.64 -35.24 -2.56
C ASP A 125 -10.58 -36.07 -3.45
N LEU A 126 -10.28 -36.19 -4.75
CA LEU A 126 -11.09 -36.96 -5.71
C LEU A 126 -11.00 -38.47 -5.49
N LYS A 127 -9.84 -38.96 -5.04
CA LYS A 127 -9.67 -40.34 -4.57
C LYS A 127 -10.52 -40.60 -3.33
N LYS A 128 -10.51 -39.67 -2.36
CA LYS A 128 -11.31 -39.76 -1.12
C LYS A 128 -12.81 -39.73 -1.38
N SER A 129 -13.27 -39.03 -2.41
CA SER A 129 -14.68 -39.02 -2.83
C SER A 129 -15.07 -40.20 -3.73
N ASN A 130 -14.18 -41.20 -3.94
CA ASN A 130 -14.37 -42.32 -4.87
C ASN A 130 -14.71 -41.88 -6.30
N GLU A 131 -14.29 -40.68 -6.71
CA GLU A 131 -14.53 -40.18 -8.05
C GLU A 131 -13.48 -40.68 -9.05
N ILE A 132 -12.34 -41.17 -8.56
CA ILE A 132 -11.21 -41.72 -9.31
C ILE A 132 -10.77 -43.02 -8.62
N ASN A 133 -10.75 -44.15 -9.34
CA ASN A 133 -10.29 -45.44 -8.80
C ASN A 133 -8.83 -45.71 -9.20
N ASN A 134 -7.98 -46.09 -8.24
CA ASN A 134 -6.58 -46.47 -8.52
C ASN A 134 -6.54 -47.86 -9.18
N ILE A 135 -6.00 -47.97 -10.39
CA ILE A 135 -5.54 -49.26 -10.95
C ILE A 135 -4.05 -49.12 -11.27
N SER A 136 -3.19 -49.66 -10.43
CA SER A 136 -1.75 -49.74 -10.73
C SER A 136 -1.46 -50.98 -11.58
N ILE A 137 -0.92 -50.79 -12.79
CA ILE A 137 -0.34 -51.88 -13.60
C ILE A 137 1.08 -51.45 -14.01
N ASN A 138 2.08 -52.23 -13.61
CA ASN A 138 3.51 -52.04 -13.97
C ASN A 138 4.08 -50.66 -13.60
N GLU A 139 4.00 -50.26 -12.33
CA GLU A 139 4.51 -48.98 -11.79
C GLU A 139 3.91 -47.71 -12.45
N LYS A 140 2.93 -47.88 -13.34
CA LYS A 140 2.11 -46.82 -13.91
C LYS A 140 0.71 -46.91 -13.30
N GLU A 141 0.29 -45.81 -12.69
CA GLU A 141 -1.08 -45.68 -12.18
C GLU A 141 -2.01 -45.32 -13.36
N TYR A 142 -2.87 -46.28 -13.71
CA TYR A 142 -3.99 -46.10 -14.63
C TYR A 142 -5.27 -45.85 -13.83
N TYR A 143 -6.17 -45.04 -14.38
CA TYR A 143 -7.36 -44.59 -13.67
C TYR A 143 -8.57 -44.70 -14.59
N LEU A 144 -9.56 -45.51 -14.20
CA LEU A 144 -10.90 -45.59 -14.81
C LEU A 144 -11.87 -44.67 -14.08
#